data_AF-A0A1I3QE79-F1
#
_entry.id   AF-A0A1I3QE79-F1
#
_cell.length_a   1.000
_cell.length_b   1.000
_cell.length_c   1.000
_cell.angle_alpha   90.00
_cell.angle_beta   90.00
_cell.angle_gamma   90.00
#
_symmetry.space_group_name_H-M   'P 1'
#
loop_
_entity.id
_entity.type
_entity.pdbx_description
1 polymer ?
#
loop_
_entity_poly.entity_id
_entity_poly.type
_entity_poly.pdbx_seq_one_letter_code
_entity_poly.pdbx_strand_id
1 'polypeptide(L)'
;MLRLWIRANCSGNEDKYKNFKMQNNVKCTQACLLSSQYLVVVFRLLKISFLVVLLSPAAWGALDIDQESQLRKSADAELIAVTSRLTPLLEALGDTSALSLSEYLTRADEALDQIETSIARLSAMESKAEFLNNHLQYVRISRDVVVHAKLGVGEFVDYNNAKKKLTAAELQSESPHEYIRTQADIEKREAYKRLIILADNQTDIRLKFRMALADLRHATSDLEGSPPGAVIDLDVISRAENK
;
A
#
# COMPACT_ATOMS: atom_id res chain seq x y z
N MET A 1 -57.74 16.74 -10.75
CA MET A 1 -57.77 17.87 -11.71
C MET A 1 -58.09 17.47 -13.15
N LEU A 2 -57.62 16.34 -13.68
CA LEU A 2 -57.88 15.93 -15.09
C LEU A 2 -59.37 15.72 -15.46
N ARG A 3 -60.20 15.24 -14.50
CA ARG A 3 -61.65 15.05 -14.72
C ARG A 3 -62.44 16.36 -14.84
N LEU A 4 -61.91 17.48 -14.33
CA LEU A 4 -62.57 18.79 -14.42
C LEU A 4 -62.27 19.49 -15.76
N TRP A 5 -61.11 19.23 -16.36
CA TRP A 5 -60.75 19.85 -17.65
C TRP A 5 -61.53 19.26 -18.84
N ILE A 6 -61.82 17.95 -18.81
CA ILE A 6 -62.58 17.29 -19.88
C ILE A 6 -64.04 17.76 -19.95
N ARG A 7 -64.62 18.21 -18.83
CA ARG A 7 -66.02 18.68 -18.80
C ARG A 7 -66.19 20.08 -19.40
N ALA A 8 -65.12 20.88 -19.48
CA ALA A 8 -65.16 22.26 -19.97
C ALA A 8 -65.11 22.37 -21.51
N ASN A 9 -64.53 21.40 -22.22
CA ASN A 9 -64.35 21.47 -23.68
C ASN A 9 -65.50 20.85 -24.51
N CYS A 10 -66.55 20.33 -23.88
CA CYS A 10 -67.68 19.69 -24.58
C CYS A 10 -69.02 20.43 -24.46
N SER A 11 -69.11 21.59 -23.79
CA SER A 11 -70.39 22.30 -23.58
C SER A 11 -70.56 23.55 -24.46
N GLY A 12 -69.87 23.62 -25.60
CA GLY A 12 -69.97 24.74 -26.53
C GLY A 12 -70.99 24.50 -27.65
N ASN A 13 -72.10 25.25 -27.59
CA ASN A 13 -72.95 25.69 -28.71
C ASN A 13 -74.07 24.73 -29.18
N GLU A 14 -75.25 24.86 -28.58
CA GLU A 14 -76.43 24.01 -28.85
C GLU A 14 -77.38 24.49 -29.97
N ASP A 15 -77.17 25.66 -30.60
CA ASP A 15 -78.25 26.28 -31.39
C ASP A 15 -78.08 26.35 -32.93
N LYS A 16 -77.15 25.61 -33.57
CA LYS A 16 -77.01 25.72 -35.05
C LYS A 16 -76.93 24.49 -35.94
N TYR A 17 -77.10 23.26 -35.45
CA TYR A 17 -77.07 22.09 -36.33
C TYR A 17 -78.09 21.01 -35.97
N LYS A 18 -79.34 21.17 -36.41
CA LYS A 18 -80.38 20.13 -36.29
C LYS A 18 -80.38 19.06 -37.39
N ASN A 19 -79.57 19.18 -38.44
CA ASN A 19 -79.56 18.21 -39.56
C ASN A 19 -78.22 17.49 -39.84
N PHE A 20 -77.28 17.45 -38.88
CA PHE A 20 -76.03 16.69 -39.02
C PHE A 20 -75.80 15.74 -37.84
N LYS A 21 -76.85 15.06 -37.41
CA LYS A 21 -76.84 14.21 -36.21
C LYS A 21 -76.90 12.74 -36.59
N MET A 22 -75.79 12.19 -37.08
CA MET A 22 -75.48 10.76 -36.90
C MET A 22 -74.04 10.34 -37.24
N GLN A 23 -73.27 11.09 -38.03
CA GLN A 23 -71.90 10.65 -38.41
C GLN A 23 -70.74 11.20 -37.57
N ASN A 24 -70.94 12.24 -36.76
CA ASN A 24 -69.82 12.88 -36.01
C ASN A 24 -69.64 12.39 -34.56
N ASN A 25 -70.59 11.64 -33.99
CA ASN A 25 -70.46 11.12 -32.62
C ASN A 25 -69.47 9.96 -32.47
N VAL A 26 -69.20 9.21 -33.55
CA VAL A 26 -68.23 8.10 -33.54
C VAL A 26 -66.79 8.61 -33.59
N LYS A 27 -66.53 9.71 -34.32
CA LYS A 27 -65.18 10.27 -34.45
C LYS A 27 -64.69 10.96 -33.17
N CYS A 28 -65.58 11.61 -32.42
CA CYS A 28 -65.22 12.24 -31.14
C CYS A 28 -64.92 11.22 -30.03
N THR A 29 -65.64 10.09 -29.99
CA THR A 29 -65.39 9.03 -29.00
C THR A 29 -64.12 8.25 -29.29
N GLN A 30 -63.77 8.04 -30.57
CA GLN A 30 -62.49 7.42 -30.96
C GLN A 30 -61.28 8.30 -30.64
N ALA A 31 -61.38 9.63 -30.83
CA ALA A 31 -60.29 10.55 -30.51
C ALA A 31 -59.99 10.65 -29.00
N CYS A 32 -61.02 10.58 -28.15
CA CYS A 32 -60.86 10.56 -26.68
C CYS A 32 -60.29 9.24 -26.14
N LEU A 33 -60.57 8.11 -26.78
CA LEU A 33 -59.99 6.82 -26.39
C LEU A 33 -58.50 6.73 -26.76
N LEU A 34 -58.12 7.27 -27.92
CA LEU A 34 -56.72 7.31 -28.35
C LEU A 34 -55.88 8.23 -27.45
N SER A 35 -56.36 9.42 -27.10
CA SER A 35 -55.60 10.35 -26.24
C SER A 35 -55.39 9.83 -24.81
N SER A 36 -56.34 9.06 -24.28
CA SER A 36 -56.21 8.38 -22.98
C SER A 36 -55.13 7.30 -22.99
N GLN A 37 -55.06 6.50 -24.06
CA GLN A 37 -54.04 5.44 -24.18
C GLN A 37 -52.62 6.01 -24.30
N TYR A 38 -52.43 7.11 -25.04
CA TYR A 38 -51.13 7.77 -25.13
C TYR A 38 -50.66 8.34 -23.78
N LEU A 39 -51.57 8.93 -22.99
CA LEU A 39 -51.24 9.46 -21.67
C LEU A 39 -50.79 8.35 -20.70
N VAL A 40 -51.41 7.17 -20.74
CA VAL A 40 -51.00 6.03 -19.92
C VAL A 40 -49.64 5.49 -20.33
N VAL A 41 -49.35 5.42 -21.63
CA VAL A 41 -48.03 4.98 -22.14
C VAL A 41 -46.94 5.99 -21.76
N VAL A 42 -47.19 7.29 -21.92
CA VAL A 42 -46.24 8.35 -21.56
C VAL A 42 -45.95 8.34 -20.06
N PHE A 43 -46.98 8.17 -19.20
CA PHE A 43 -46.77 8.05 -17.75
C PHE A 43 -46.00 6.78 -17.35
N ARG A 44 -46.20 5.67 -18.06
CA ARG A 44 -45.42 4.43 -17.83
C ARG A 44 -43.96 4.61 -18.25
N LEU A 45 -43.70 5.25 -19.38
CA LEU A 45 -42.34 5.54 -19.83
C LEU A 45 -41.61 6.53 -18.91
N LEU A 46 -42.30 7.59 -18.46
CA LEU A 46 -41.75 8.56 -17.50
C LEU A 46 -41.40 7.90 -16.15
N LYS A 47 -42.24 6.99 -15.66
CA LYS A 47 -41.93 6.22 -14.43
C LYS A 47 -40.70 5.33 -14.60
N ILE A 48 -40.53 4.69 -15.76
CA ILE A 48 -39.36 3.85 -16.04
C ILE A 48 -38.09 4.71 -16.11
N SER A 49 -38.11 5.84 -16.82
CA SER A 49 -36.96 6.75 -16.90
C SER A 49 -36.57 7.31 -15.53
N PHE A 50 -37.55 7.67 -14.68
CA PHE A 50 -37.27 8.15 -13.32
C PHE A 50 -36.68 7.05 -12.42
N LEU A 51 -37.12 5.80 -12.60
CA LEU A 51 -36.59 4.64 -11.85
C LEU A 51 -35.14 4.33 -12.26
N VAL A 52 -34.81 4.44 -13.55
CA VAL A 52 -33.44 4.22 -14.06
C VAL A 52 -32.48 5.30 -13.56
N VAL A 53 -32.92 6.57 -13.54
CA VAL A 53 -32.12 7.69 -13.01
C VAL A 53 -31.91 7.57 -11.49
N LEU A 54 -32.88 7.04 -10.75
CA LEU A 54 -32.74 6.82 -9.30
C LEU A 54 -31.90 5.57 -8.93
N LEU A 55 -31.92 4.52 -9.76
CA LEU A 55 -31.15 3.30 -9.53
C LEU A 55 -29.68 3.41 -9.99
N SER A 56 -29.38 4.34 -10.91
CA SER A 56 -28.01 4.50 -11.42
C SER A 56 -27.01 4.92 -10.34
N PRO A 57 -27.24 5.93 -9.48
CA PRO A 57 -26.28 6.31 -8.44
C PRO A 57 -26.01 5.21 -7.40
N ALA A 58 -27.03 4.42 -7.06
CA ALA A 58 -26.91 3.33 -6.09
C ALA A 58 -26.07 2.15 -6.62
N ALA A 59 -26.14 1.86 -7.93
CA ALA A 59 -25.33 0.82 -8.54
C ALA A 59 -23.85 1.21 -8.66
N TRP A 60 -23.54 2.50 -8.83
CA TRP A 60 -22.16 2.98 -8.94
C TRP A 60 -21.48 3.04 -7.56
N GLY A 61 -22.20 3.52 -6.53
CA GLY A 61 -21.67 3.51 -5.16
C GLY A 61 -21.39 2.10 -4.60
N ALA A 62 -22.17 1.09 -5.01
CA ALA A 62 -21.92 -0.29 -4.58
C ALA A 62 -20.68 -0.93 -5.23
N LEU A 63 -20.34 -0.53 -6.47
CA LEU A 63 -19.13 -0.98 -7.17
C LEU A 63 -17.85 -0.35 -6.59
N ASP A 64 -17.89 0.93 -6.26
CA ASP A 64 -16.75 1.64 -5.68
C ASP A 64 -16.36 1.09 -4.30
N ILE A 65 -17.36 0.75 -3.46
CA ILE A 65 -17.13 0.20 -2.12
C ILE A 65 -16.48 -1.20 -2.18
N ASP A 66 -16.89 -2.05 -3.12
CA ASP A 66 -16.31 -3.39 -3.25
C ASP A 66 -14.87 -3.31 -3.80
N GLN A 67 -14.61 -2.40 -4.75
CA GLN A 67 -13.27 -2.19 -5.30
C GLN A 67 -12.28 -1.67 -4.24
N GLU A 68 -12.70 -0.72 -3.40
CA GLU A 68 -11.87 -0.21 -2.30
C GLU A 68 -11.59 -1.30 -1.24
N SER A 69 -12.57 -2.16 -0.94
CA SER A 69 -12.37 -3.28 -0.02
C SER A 69 -11.36 -4.31 -0.54
N GLN A 70 -11.42 -4.65 -1.84
CA GLN A 70 -10.46 -5.57 -2.46
C GLN A 70 -9.05 -4.97 -2.50
N LEU A 71 -8.95 -3.67 -2.82
CA LEU A 71 -7.67 -2.94 -2.80
C LEU A 71 -7.05 -2.95 -1.41
N ARG A 72 -7.83 -2.68 -0.36
CA ARG A 72 -7.35 -2.70 1.02
C ARG A 72 -6.86 -4.08 1.43
N LYS A 73 -7.61 -5.14 1.13
CA LYS A 73 -7.18 -6.52 1.41
C LYS A 73 -5.88 -6.88 0.69
N SER A 74 -5.72 -6.44 -0.56
CA SER A 74 -4.51 -6.67 -1.32
C SER A 74 -3.32 -5.90 -0.73
N ALA A 75 -3.52 -4.67 -0.29
CA ALA A 75 -2.48 -3.87 0.35
C ALA A 75 -2.09 -4.44 1.73
N ASP A 76 -3.07 -4.87 2.53
CA ASP A 76 -2.86 -5.55 3.81
C ASP A 76 -2.07 -6.86 3.63
N ALA A 77 -2.32 -7.61 2.56
CA ALA A 77 -1.57 -8.83 2.26
C ALA A 77 -0.10 -8.57 1.95
N GLU A 78 0.21 -7.47 1.23
CA GLU A 78 1.59 -7.05 0.98
C GLU A 78 2.28 -6.57 2.25
N LEU A 79 1.57 -5.85 3.13
CA LEU A 79 2.07 -5.49 4.47
C LEU A 79 2.45 -6.72 5.29
N ILE A 80 1.55 -7.70 5.41
CA ILE A 80 1.79 -8.95 6.15
C ILE A 80 3.00 -9.68 5.56
N ALA A 81 3.12 -9.74 4.23
CA ALA A 81 4.27 -10.36 3.58
C ALA A 81 5.58 -9.66 3.98
N VAL A 82 5.63 -8.33 3.93
CA VAL A 82 6.81 -7.53 4.33
C VAL A 82 7.13 -7.73 5.81
N THR A 83 6.15 -7.60 6.70
CA THR A 83 6.31 -7.79 8.15
C THR A 83 6.82 -9.18 8.48
N SER A 84 6.31 -10.23 7.83
CA SER A 84 6.76 -11.61 8.07
C SER A 84 8.24 -11.85 7.74
N ARG A 85 8.83 -11.03 6.85
CA ARG A 85 10.26 -11.08 6.50
C ARG A 85 11.11 -10.20 7.39
N LEU A 86 10.59 -9.05 7.79
CA LEU A 86 11.32 -8.09 8.60
C LEU A 86 11.41 -8.50 10.08
N THR A 87 10.32 -9.04 10.65
CA THR A 87 10.30 -9.51 12.06
C THR A 87 11.47 -10.44 12.42
N PRO A 88 11.74 -11.55 11.70
CA PRO A 88 12.83 -12.45 12.08
C PRO A 88 14.22 -11.81 11.94
N LEU A 89 14.40 -10.83 11.03
CA LEU A 89 15.65 -10.08 10.92
C LEU A 89 15.85 -9.17 12.13
N LEU A 90 14.83 -8.44 12.55
CA LEU A 90 14.89 -7.58 13.74
C LEU A 90 15.06 -8.38 15.03
N GLU A 91 14.38 -9.53 15.13
CA GLU A 91 14.56 -10.45 16.27
C GLU A 91 15.98 -10.99 16.33
N ALA A 92 16.60 -11.32 15.19
CA ALA A 92 17.99 -11.77 15.14
C ALA A 92 19.01 -10.69 15.56
N LEU A 93 18.67 -9.40 15.41
CA LEU A 93 19.48 -8.30 15.94
C LEU A 93 19.29 -8.14 17.44
N GLY A 94 18.06 -8.38 17.94
CA GLY A 94 17.72 -8.30 19.36
C GLY A 94 18.29 -9.44 20.20
N ASP A 95 18.23 -10.67 19.69
CA ASP A 95 18.71 -11.89 20.33
C ASP A 95 19.95 -12.46 19.60
N THR A 96 21.09 -12.48 20.29
CA THR A 96 22.41 -12.82 19.74
C THR A 96 22.59 -14.28 19.30
N SER A 97 21.53 -15.10 19.31
CA SER A 97 21.61 -16.57 19.16
C SER A 97 20.80 -17.15 17.99
N ALA A 98 19.99 -16.37 17.26
CA ALA A 98 19.05 -16.96 16.31
C ALA A 98 19.64 -17.26 14.91
N LEU A 99 20.64 -16.51 14.45
CA LEU A 99 21.11 -16.55 13.06
C LEU A 99 22.63 -16.41 12.95
N SER A 100 23.25 -17.24 12.12
CA SER A 100 24.66 -17.00 11.73
C SER A 100 24.73 -15.73 10.87
N LEU A 101 25.87 -15.04 10.91
CA LEU A 101 26.01 -13.77 10.22
C LEU A 101 25.86 -13.90 8.69
N SER A 102 26.37 -14.97 8.08
CA SER A 102 26.19 -15.22 6.64
C SER A 102 24.73 -15.48 6.31
N GLU A 103 24.02 -16.20 7.17
CA GLU A 103 22.60 -16.47 7.00
C GLU A 103 21.76 -15.21 7.19
N TYR A 104 22.14 -14.32 8.11
CA TYR A 104 21.52 -13.00 8.27
C TYR A 104 21.62 -12.19 6.98
N LEU A 105 22.82 -12.07 6.40
CA LEU A 105 23.04 -11.29 5.17
C LEU A 105 22.25 -11.86 3.98
N THR A 106 22.23 -13.19 3.82
CA THR A 106 21.42 -13.85 2.76
C THR A 106 19.93 -13.59 2.96
N ARG A 107 19.41 -13.73 4.19
CA ARG A 107 17.99 -13.46 4.46
C ARG A 107 17.64 -11.98 4.30
N ALA A 108 18.57 -11.07 4.61
CA ALA A 108 18.39 -9.65 4.37
C ALA A 108 18.29 -9.34 2.86
N ASP A 109 19.10 -9.99 2.02
CA ASP A 109 19.00 -9.87 0.56
C ASP A 109 17.67 -10.40 0.02
N GLU A 110 17.27 -11.59 0.45
CA GLU A 110 15.96 -12.15 0.08
C GLU A 110 14.78 -11.27 0.54
N ALA A 111 14.90 -10.66 1.72
CA ALA A 111 13.89 -9.72 2.23
C ALA A 111 13.84 -8.44 1.39
N LEU A 112 14.99 -7.87 0.99
CA LEU A 112 15.04 -6.67 0.16
C LEU A 112 14.37 -6.90 -1.21
N ASP A 113 14.71 -7.98 -1.90
CA ASP A 113 14.12 -8.31 -3.21
C ASP A 113 12.59 -8.44 -3.13
N GLN A 114 12.09 -9.05 -2.05
CA GLN A 114 10.66 -9.20 -1.82
C GLN A 114 9.99 -7.88 -1.45
N ILE A 115 10.61 -7.08 -0.59
CA ILE A 115 10.10 -5.75 -0.23
C ILE A 115 10.03 -4.83 -1.45
N GLU A 116 11.06 -4.84 -2.31
CA GLU A 116 11.05 -4.06 -3.55
C GLU A 116 9.95 -4.51 -4.52
N THR A 117 9.69 -5.83 -4.59
CA THR A 117 8.55 -6.37 -5.32
C THR A 117 7.22 -5.88 -4.75
N SER A 118 7.06 -5.87 -3.42
CA SER A 118 5.86 -5.33 -2.75
C SER A 118 5.69 -3.82 -2.99
N ILE A 119 6.78 -3.04 -2.99
CA ILE A 119 6.76 -1.60 -3.35
C ILE A 119 6.24 -1.42 -4.78
N ALA A 120 6.73 -2.21 -5.73
CA ALA A 120 6.31 -2.13 -7.12
C ALA A 120 4.82 -2.48 -7.27
N ARG A 121 4.34 -3.52 -6.57
CA ARG A 121 2.93 -3.92 -6.57
C ARG A 121 2.03 -2.85 -5.96
N LEU A 122 2.38 -2.35 -4.77
CA LEU A 122 1.63 -1.28 -4.10
C LEU A 122 1.62 0.01 -4.94
N SER A 123 2.74 0.35 -5.59
CA SER A 123 2.83 1.53 -6.47
C SER A 123 2.02 1.37 -7.76
N ALA A 124 1.81 0.14 -8.22
CA ALA A 124 0.98 -0.18 -9.38
C ALA A 124 -0.53 -0.22 -9.04
N MET A 125 -0.91 -0.28 -7.76
CA MET A 125 -2.30 -0.16 -7.35
C MET A 125 -2.76 1.28 -7.58
N GLU A 126 -3.43 1.51 -8.71
CA GLU A 126 -3.86 2.83 -9.16
C GLU A 126 -5.06 3.31 -8.34
N SER A 127 -4.83 3.96 -7.19
CA SER A 127 -5.88 4.61 -6.42
C SER A 127 -5.39 5.92 -5.79
N LYS A 128 -6.26 6.94 -5.74
CA LYS A 128 -6.03 8.18 -4.99
C LYS A 128 -6.21 8.00 -3.47
N ALA A 129 -6.24 6.76 -2.99
CA ALA A 129 -6.60 6.47 -1.63
C ALA A 129 -5.42 6.75 -0.68
N GLU A 130 -5.67 7.59 0.31
CA GLU A 130 -4.69 8.00 1.31
C GLU A 130 -4.10 6.80 2.07
N PHE A 131 -4.91 5.75 2.31
CA PHE A 131 -4.44 4.55 3.00
C PHE A 131 -3.30 3.86 2.25
N LEU A 132 -3.32 3.84 0.91
CA LEU A 132 -2.29 3.19 0.11
C LEU A 132 -0.94 3.91 0.23
N ASN A 133 -0.96 5.24 0.41
CA ASN A 133 0.24 6.01 0.66
C ASN A 133 0.89 5.63 2.00
N ASN A 134 0.09 5.43 3.05
CA ASN A 134 0.60 4.97 4.35
C ASN A 134 1.19 3.56 4.26
N HIS A 135 0.56 2.65 3.51
CA HIS A 135 1.09 1.30 3.27
C HIS A 135 2.41 1.36 2.51
N LEU A 136 2.47 2.15 1.43
CA LEU A 136 3.67 2.31 0.62
C LEU A 136 4.81 2.94 1.44
N GLN A 137 4.51 3.93 2.27
CA GLN A 137 5.47 4.55 3.17
C GLN A 137 6.02 3.55 4.18
N TYR A 138 5.16 2.75 4.82
CA TYR A 138 5.58 1.70 5.74
C TYR A 138 6.52 0.68 5.08
N VAL A 139 6.19 0.23 3.87
CA VAL A 139 7.02 -0.75 3.14
C VAL A 139 8.37 -0.14 2.72
N ARG A 140 8.40 1.15 2.32
CA ARG A 140 9.65 1.86 2.03
C ARG A 140 10.54 2.01 3.26
N ILE A 141 9.96 2.37 4.39
CA ILE A 141 10.73 2.48 5.65
C ILE A 141 11.24 1.10 6.08
N SER A 142 10.43 0.06 5.92
CA SER A 142 10.84 -1.34 6.16
C SER A 142 12.05 -1.73 5.31
N ARG A 143 12.09 -1.33 4.04
CA ARG A 143 13.27 -1.50 3.16
C ARG A 143 14.50 -0.82 3.76
N ASP A 144 14.37 0.44 4.15
CA ASP A 144 15.49 1.23 4.67
C ASP A 144 16.05 0.64 5.97
N VAL A 145 15.18 0.13 6.85
CA VAL A 145 15.59 -0.64 8.03
C VAL A 145 16.45 -1.85 7.65
N VAL A 146 16.01 -2.67 6.67
CA VAL A 146 16.79 -3.83 6.22
C VAL A 146 18.11 -3.42 5.59
N VAL A 147 18.12 -2.38 4.74
CA VAL A 147 19.35 -1.86 4.12
C VAL A 147 20.36 -1.45 5.17
N HIS A 148 19.95 -0.63 6.15
CA HIS A 148 20.87 -0.12 7.16
C HIS A 148 21.30 -1.20 8.15
N ALA A 149 20.43 -2.14 8.48
CA ALA A 149 20.80 -3.30 9.29
C ALA A 149 21.83 -4.18 8.56
N LYS A 150 21.60 -4.47 7.28
CA LYS A 150 22.52 -5.25 6.44
C LYS A 150 23.88 -4.58 6.34
N LEU A 151 23.92 -3.27 6.09
CA LEU A 151 25.16 -2.50 6.05
C LEU A 151 25.90 -2.56 7.39
N GLY A 152 25.20 -2.34 8.51
CA GLY A 152 25.80 -2.41 9.84
C GLY A 152 26.38 -3.79 10.16
N VAL A 153 25.66 -4.87 9.81
CA VAL A 153 26.15 -6.24 9.98
C VAL A 153 27.34 -6.53 9.06
N GLY A 154 27.26 -6.16 7.78
CA GLY A 154 28.34 -6.36 6.80
C GLY A 154 29.63 -5.65 7.21
N GLU A 155 29.52 -4.40 7.65
CA GLU A 155 30.67 -3.65 8.13
C GLU A 155 31.27 -4.24 9.42
N PHE A 156 30.46 -4.82 10.32
CA PHE A 156 30.98 -5.55 11.47
C PHE A 156 31.81 -6.79 11.06
N VAL A 157 31.46 -7.44 9.94
CA VAL A 157 32.27 -8.52 9.36
C VAL A 157 33.61 -7.99 8.89
N ASP A 158 33.58 -6.93 8.09
CA ASP A 158 34.78 -6.35 7.50
C ASP A 158 35.73 -5.85 8.60
N TYR A 159 35.18 -5.24 9.65
CA TYR A 159 35.92 -4.89 10.86
C TYR A 159 36.58 -6.10 11.53
N ASN A 160 35.81 -7.16 11.81
CA ASN A 160 36.36 -8.35 12.48
C ASN A 160 37.40 -9.08 11.63
N ASN A 161 37.19 -9.12 10.31
CA ASN A 161 38.15 -9.67 9.37
C ASN A 161 39.43 -8.83 9.32
N ALA A 162 39.31 -7.50 9.28
CA ALA A 162 40.45 -6.59 9.33
C ALA A 162 41.22 -6.72 10.65
N LYS A 163 40.51 -6.83 11.79
CA LYS A 163 41.12 -7.03 13.12
C LYS A 163 41.86 -8.36 13.22
N LYS A 164 41.26 -9.47 12.78
CA LYS A 164 41.93 -10.78 12.74
C LYS A 164 43.19 -10.76 11.86
N LYS A 165 43.11 -10.11 10.68
CA LYS A 165 44.24 -9.94 9.78
C LYS A 165 45.33 -9.05 10.37
N LEU A 166 44.96 -8.01 11.12
CA LEU A 166 45.90 -7.18 11.86
C LEU A 166 46.64 -8.00 12.92
N THR A 167 45.92 -8.75 13.77
CA THR A 167 46.53 -9.60 14.81
C THR A 167 47.45 -10.67 14.20
N ALA A 168 47.04 -11.29 13.09
CA ALA A 168 47.89 -12.24 12.38
C ALA A 168 49.17 -11.57 11.81
N ALA A 169 49.05 -10.36 11.27
CA ALA A 169 50.19 -9.59 10.77
C ALA A 169 51.11 -9.07 11.88
N GLU A 170 50.57 -8.76 13.07
CA GLU A 170 51.36 -8.42 14.26
C GLU A 170 52.21 -9.61 14.70
N LEU A 171 51.60 -10.79 14.84
CA LEU A 171 52.27 -12.05 15.18
C LEU A 171 53.35 -12.44 14.14
N GLN A 172 53.08 -12.25 12.85
CA GLN A 172 54.08 -12.48 11.80
C GLN A 172 55.25 -11.51 11.85
N SER A 173 55.03 -10.26 12.27
CA SER A 173 56.11 -9.28 12.40
C SER A 173 57.00 -9.51 13.61
N GLU A 174 56.42 -10.07 14.68
CA GLU A 174 57.18 -10.50 15.86
C GLU A 174 58.00 -11.77 15.59
N SER A 175 57.78 -12.44 14.45
CA SER A 175 58.58 -13.58 14.02
C SER A 175 60.07 -13.24 14.01
N PRO A 176 60.95 -14.10 14.56
CA PRO A 176 62.40 -13.90 14.56
C PRO A 176 63.02 -14.02 13.16
N HIS A 177 62.25 -14.37 12.14
CA HIS A 177 62.71 -14.54 10.77
C HIS A 177 62.60 -13.24 9.95
N GLU A 178 63.74 -12.62 9.69
CA GLU A 178 63.86 -11.31 9.03
C GLU A 178 63.25 -11.25 7.62
N TYR A 179 63.26 -12.35 6.87
CA TYR A 179 62.64 -12.42 5.53
C TYR A 179 61.11 -12.29 5.53
N ILE A 180 60.47 -12.46 6.69
CA ILE A 180 59.01 -12.30 6.86
C ILE A 180 58.66 -10.82 7.08
N ARG A 181 59.59 -9.98 7.56
CA ARG A 181 59.36 -8.57 7.92
C ARG A 181 59.48 -7.62 6.73
N THR A 182 58.85 -7.93 5.60
CA THR A 182 58.98 -7.10 4.37
C THR A 182 58.13 -5.83 4.43
N GLN A 183 58.53 -4.80 3.67
CA GLN A 183 57.85 -3.50 3.58
C GLN A 183 56.36 -3.61 3.19
N ALA A 184 56.01 -4.62 2.37
CA ALA A 184 54.63 -4.91 1.99
C ALA A 184 53.74 -5.32 3.18
N ASP A 185 54.30 -5.91 4.24
CA ASP A 185 53.57 -6.26 5.46
C ASP A 185 53.40 -5.07 6.42
N ILE A 186 54.20 -4.02 6.27
CA ILE A 186 54.01 -2.75 6.97
C ILE A 186 52.86 -1.97 6.33
N GLU A 187 52.85 -1.86 4.99
CA GLU A 187 51.77 -1.19 4.24
C GLU A 187 50.40 -1.87 4.44
N LYS A 188 50.35 -3.21 4.44
CA LYS A 188 49.13 -3.97 4.77
C LYS A 188 48.62 -3.69 6.18
N ARG A 189 49.52 -3.56 7.16
CA ARG A 189 49.13 -3.22 8.55
C ARG A 189 48.56 -1.82 8.65
N GLU A 190 49.16 -0.83 8.01
CA GLU A 190 48.59 0.51 7.96
C GLU A 190 47.22 0.52 7.29
N ALA A 191 47.03 -0.25 6.21
CA ALA A 191 45.73 -0.40 5.57
C ALA A 191 44.68 -1.02 6.52
N TYR A 192 45.03 -2.07 7.28
CA TYR A 192 44.13 -2.65 8.28
C TYR A 192 43.84 -1.70 9.45
N LYS A 193 44.83 -0.93 9.93
CA LYS A 193 44.61 0.10 10.96
C LYS A 193 43.68 1.20 10.47
N ARG A 194 43.82 1.65 9.22
CA ARG A 194 42.91 2.63 8.61
C ARG A 194 41.48 2.09 8.50
N LEU A 195 41.31 0.82 8.10
CA LEU A 195 40.00 0.17 8.07
C LEU A 195 39.35 0.07 9.45
N ILE A 196 40.13 -0.23 10.49
CA ILE A 196 39.64 -0.27 11.89
C ILE A 196 39.20 1.12 12.36
N ILE A 197 39.97 2.17 12.06
CA ILE A 197 39.61 3.56 12.44
C ILE A 197 38.38 4.03 11.66
N LEU A 198 38.27 3.68 10.36
CA LEU A 198 37.10 4.00 9.55
C LEU A 198 35.84 3.31 10.09
N ALA A 199 35.99 2.07 10.54
CA ALA A 199 34.93 1.29 11.17
C ALA A 199 34.57 1.80 12.59
N ASP A 200 35.50 2.34 13.36
CA ASP A 200 35.17 2.96 14.65
C ASP A 200 34.37 4.28 14.47
N ASN A 201 34.46 4.92 13.30
CA ASN A 201 33.66 6.09 12.91
C ASN A 201 32.24 5.73 12.38
N GLN A 202 31.78 4.48 12.53
CA GLN A 202 30.45 3.97 12.09
C GLN A 202 29.22 4.57 12.80
N THR A 203 29.35 5.75 13.39
CA THR A 203 28.22 6.49 13.96
C THR A 203 27.16 6.77 12.91
N ASP A 204 27.53 6.97 11.64
CA ASP A 204 26.59 7.29 10.56
C ASP A 204 25.63 6.15 10.23
N ILE A 205 26.12 4.90 10.09
CA ILE A 205 25.26 3.76 9.76
C ILE A 205 24.38 3.35 10.93
N ARG A 206 24.93 3.36 12.15
CA ARG A 206 24.12 3.12 13.37
C ARG A 206 23.07 4.19 13.57
N LEU A 207 23.40 5.46 13.29
CA LEU A 207 22.45 6.56 13.35
C LEU A 207 21.35 6.38 12.31
N LYS A 208 21.70 6.11 11.04
CA LYS A 208 20.73 5.86 9.97
C LYS A 208 19.81 4.67 10.27
N PHE A 209 20.36 3.59 10.84
CA PHE A 209 19.56 2.45 11.29
C PHE A 209 18.57 2.85 12.39
N ARG A 210 19.01 3.60 13.41
CA ARG A 210 18.12 4.08 14.48
C ARG A 210 17.06 5.06 13.98
N MET A 211 17.42 5.95 13.04
CA MET A 211 16.46 6.82 12.39
C MET A 211 15.40 6.01 11.62
N ALA A 212 15.83 5.01 10.84
CA ALA A 212 14.91 4.14 10.12
C ALA A 212 14.00 3.33 11.06
N LEU A 213 14.49 2.88 12.23
CA LEU A 213 13.66 2.23 13.24
C LEU A 213 12.64 3.19 13.88
N ALA A 214 13.05 4.43 14.16
CA ALA A 214 12.15 5.46 14.68
C ALA A 214 11.05 5.81 13.64
N ASP A 215 11.43 5.95 12.36
CA ASP A 215 10.49 6.16 11.26
C ASP A 215 9.54 4.96 11.12
N LEU A 216 10.04 3.73 11.30
CA LEU A 216 9.23 2.52 11.23
C LEU A 216 8.19 2.49 12.36
N ARG A 217 8.61 2.88 13.58
CA ARG A 217 7.72 3.01 14.73
C ARG A 217 6.60 4.01 14.47
N HIS A 218 6.91 5.16 13.88
CA HIS A 218 5.92 6.16 13.49
C HIS A 218 4.97 5.64 12.40
N ALA A 219 5.50 4.98 11.37
CA ALA A 219 4.68 4.40 10.32
C ALA A 219 3.77 3.27 10.84
N THR A 220 4.18 2.53 11.87
CA THR A 220 3.33 1.53 12.54
C THR A 220 2.13 2.20 13.22
N SER A 221 2.29 3.35 13.87
CA SER A 221 1.16 4.08 14.47
C SER A 221 0.20 4.65 13.43
N ASP A 222 0.69 5.06 12.26
CA ASP A 222 -0.15 5.58 11.16
C ASP A 222 -1.01 4.49 10.49
N LEU A 223 -0.74 3.22 10.83
CA LEU A 223 -1.46 2.04 10.36
C LEU A 223 -2.38 1.43 11.45
N GLU A 224 -2.74 2.20 12.48
CA GLU A 224 -3.73 1.79 13.49
C GLU A 224 -5.03 1.27 12.86
N GLY A 225 -5.40 0.02 13.17
CA GLY A 225 -6.54 -0.67 12.58
C GLY A 225 -6.24 -1.59 11.39
N SER A 226 -4.95 -1.78 11.06
CA SER A 226 -4.49 -2.84 10.15
C SER A 226 -4.70 -4.24 10.74
N PRO A 227 -4.82 -5.29 9.91
CA PRO A 227 -5.05 -6.64 10.41
C PRO A 227 -3.87 -7.15 11.27
N PRO A 228 -4.12 -8.10 12.19
CA PRO A 228 -3.07 -8.68 13.01
C PRO A 228 -1.93 -9.24 12.15
N GLY A 229 -0.69 -8.85 12.48
CA GLY A 229 0.51 -9.28 11.75
C GLY A 229 0.82 -8.47 10.48
N ALA A 230 0.03 -7.45 10.14
CA ALA A 230 0.34 -6.52 9.05
C ALA A 230 1.39 -5.46 9.43
N VAL A 231 1.68 -5.34 10.72
CA VAL A 231 2.62 -4.36 11.25
C VAL A 231 3.47 -5.03 12.33
N ILE A 232 4.73 -4.63 12.39
CA ILE A 232 5.70 -5.17 13.35
C ILE A 232 5.32 -4.72 14.75
N ASP A 233 5.44 -5.65 15.69
CA ASP A 233 5.22 -5.38 17.10
C ASP A 233 6.22 -4.34 17.63
N LEU A 234 5.71 -3.33 18.35
CA LEU A 234 6.51 -2.23 18.88
C LEU A 234 7.60 -2.73 19.84
N ASP A 235 7.36 -3.85 20.49
CA ASP A 235 8.33 -4.51 21.36
C ASP A 235 9.54 -5.04 20.57
N VAL A 236 9.33 -5.55 19.36
CA VAL A 236 10.41 -6.03 18.47
C VAL A 236 11.28 -4.85 18.03
N ILE A 237 10.65 -3.73 17.65
CA ILE A 237 11.35 -2.50 17.26
C ILE A 237 12.18 -1.97 18.44
N SER A 238 11.57 -1.89 19.62
CA SER A 238 12.24 -1.38 20.83
C SER A 238 13.44 -2.23 21.25
N ARG A 239 13.38 -3.57 21.05
CA ARG A 239 14.55 -4.44 21.29
C ARG A 239 15.68 -4.17 20.31
N ALA A 240 15.37 -3.92 19.04
CA ALA A 240 16.35 -3.62 18.02
C ALA A 240 17.02 -2.24 18.21
N GLU A 241 16.29 -1.22 18.68
CA GLU A 241 16.81 0.13 18.95
C GLU A 241 17.89 0.17 20.04
N ASN A 242 17.77 -0.71 21.04
CA ASN A 242 18.63 -0.73 22.23
C ASN A 242 19.97 -1.48 22.03
N LYS A 243 20.27 -1.91 20.81
CA LYS A 243 21.56 -2.56 20.44
C LYS A 243 22.48 -1.58 19.69
#